data_AF-A0AAE3YVR7-F1
#
_entry.id   AF-A0AAE3YVR7-F1
#
_cell.length_a   1.000
_cell.length_b   1.000
_cell.length_c   1.000
_cell.angle_alpha   90.00
_cell.angle_beta   90.00
_cell.angle_gamma   90.00
#
_symmetry.space_group_name_H-M   'P 1'
#
loop_
_entity.id
_entity.type
_entity.pdbx_description
1 polymer ?
#
loop_
_entity_poly.entity_id
_entity_poly.type
_entity_poly.pdbx_seq_one_letter_code
_entity_poly.pdbx_strand_id
1 'polypeptide(L)'
;MTTEHLTGPWRAILADADGFVYPDFATALLELGAESEEEMQIRVARGTALPNDRGGKTGTLLRLPGSYTVGDQAYEIEAYLVDEDDPSIGAEARYAQALAMADGLNAAAARS
;
A
#
# COMPACT_ATOMS: atom_id res chain seq x y z
N MET A 1 13.40 -20.74 -6.64
CA MET A 1 13.32 -19.95 -5.39
C MET A 1 11.84 -19.77 -5.10
N THR A 2 11.35 -20.31 -3.99
CA THR A 2 9.94 -20.25 -3.61
C THR A 2 9.57 -18.79 -3.31
N THR A 3 8.49 -18.31 -3.91
CA THR A 3 7.90 -16.97 -3.73
C THR A 3 7.24 -16.83 -2.35
N GLU A 4 7.88 -17.31 -1.28
CA GLU A 4 7.34 -17.30 0.09
C GLU A 4 7.04 -15.88 0.59
N HIS A 5 7.75 -14.87 0.08
CA HIS A 5 7.47 -13.47 0.37
C HIS A 5 6.14 -12.98 -0.23
N LEU A 6 5.51 -13.73 -1.14
CA LEU A 6 4.20 -13.46 -1.75
C LEU A 6 3.05 -14.24 -1.08
N THR A 7 3.34 -15.25 -0.25
CA THR A 7 2.33 -16.13 0.34
C THR A 7 1.94 -15.77 1.79
N GLY A 8 2.35 -14.58 2.26
CA GLY A 8 2.02 -14.06 3.60
C GLY A 8 0.55 -13.62 3.75
N PRO A 9 0.19 -13.01 4.90
CA PRO A 9 -1.15 -12.48 5.11
C PRO A 9 -1.49 -11.41 4.08
N TRP A 10 -2.79 -11.14 3.90
CA TRP A 10 -3.26 -9.99 3.14
C TRP A 10 -2.88 -8.70 3.86
N ARG A 11 -2.44 -7.70 3.09
CA ARG A 11 -2.04 -6.38 3.62
C ARG A 11 -2.55 -5.28 2.72
N ALA A 12 -2.97 -4.18 3.34
CA ALA A 12 -3.11 -2.91 2.64
C ALA A 12 -1.73 -2.29 2.45
N ILE A 13 -1.50 -1.78 1.25
CA ILE A 13 -0.24 -1.17 0.84
C ILE A 13 -0.58 0.23 0.34
N LEU A 14 0.10 1.23 0.89
CA LEU A 14 0.08 2.60 0.42
C LEU A 14 1.43 2.85 -0.26
N ALA A 15 1.42 3.27 -1.53
CA ALA A 15 2.63 3.60 -2.25
C ALA A 15 2.49 4.88 -3.09
N ASP A 16 3.59 5.52 -3.44
CA ASP A 16 3.61 6.61 -4.43
C ASP A 16 3.68 6.07 -5.87
N ALA A 17 3.66 6.97 -6.85
CA ALA A 17 3.80 6.65 -8.27
C ALA A 17 5.13 5.96 -8.64
N ASP A 18 6.19 6.16 -7.84
CA ASP A 18 7.49 5.49 -8.01
C ASP A 18 7.50 4.05 -7.44
N GLY A 19 6.45 3.69 -6.69
CA GLY A 19 6.24 2.40 -6.06
C GLY A 19 6.86 2.27 -4.66
N PHE A 20 7.21 3.38 -4.01
CA PHE A 20 7.67 3.41 -2.63
C PHE A 20 6.53 3.21 -1.66
N VAL A 21 6.69 2.27 -0.73
CA VAL A 21 5.65 1.89 0.22
C VAL A 21 5.83 2.64 1.53
N TYR A 22 4.73 3.23 1.99
CA TYR A 22 4.65 3.92 3.27
C TYR A 22 3.99 3.02 4.32
N PRO A 23 4.45 3.08 5.58
CA PRO A 23 3.86 2.28 6.66
C PRO A 23 2.46 2.75 7.06
N ASP A 24 2.18 4.03 6.88
CA ASP A 24 0.89 4.68 7.16
C ASP A 24 0.76 6.00 6.40
N PHE A 25 -0.44 6.54 6.40
CA PHE A 25 -0.79 7.77 5.69
C PHE A 25 -0.07 9.01 6.26
N ALA A 26 0.13 9.07 7.58
CA ALA A 26 0.81 10.18 8.23
C ALA A 26 2.28 10.28 7.78
N THR A 27 2.96 9.14 7.62
CA THR A 27 4.32 9.06 7.11
C THR A 27 4.38 9.51 5.64
N ALA A 28 3.39 9.13 4.82
CA ALA A 28 3.32 9.60 3.43
C ALA A 28 3.19 11.13 3.36
N LEU A 29 2.32 11.74 4.18
CA LEU A 29 2.18 13.20 4.27
C LEU A 29 3.46 13.90 4.74
N LEU A 30 4.20 13.30 5.68
CA LEU A 30 5.45 13.86 6.19
C LEU A 30 6.57 13.83 5.15
N GLU A 31 6.68 12.75 4.38
CA GLU A 31 7.75 12.55 3.39
C GLU A 31 7.47 13.28 2.07
N LEU A 32 6.20 13.34 1.63
CA LEU A 32 5.79 13.96 0.37
C LEU A 32 5.40 15.43 0.53
N GLY A 33 5.08 15.85 1.76
CA GLY A 33 4.55 17.17 2.07
C GLY A 33 3.03 17.17 2.18
N ALA A 34 2.51 17.88 3.19
CA ALA A 34 1.09 17.89 3.53
C ALA A 34 0.19 18.61 2.50
N GLU A 35 0.78 19.36 1.57
CA GLU A 35 0.08 20.05 0.45
C GLU A 35 0.38 19.36 -0.90
N SER A 36 0.92 18.14 -0.87
CA SER A 36 1.25 17.41 -2.09
C SER A 36 0.00 16.84 -2.73
N GLU A 37 -0.24 17.18 -4.00
CA GLU A 37 -1.25 16.56 -4.88
C GLU A 37 -0.74 15.24 -5.49
N GLU A 38 0.24 14.59 -4.85
CA GLU A 38 0.82 13.37 -5.37
C GLU A 38 -0.21 12.24 -5.48
N GLU A 39 -0.09 11.51 -6.58
CA GLU A 39 -0.88 10.32 -6.84
C GLU A 39 -0.31 9.15 -6.03
N MET A 40 -1.19 8.55 -5.23
CA MET A 40 -0.93 7.41 -4.39
C MET A 40 -1.57 6.16 -4.99
N GLN A 41 -0.83 5.07 -4.99
CA GLN A 41 -1.30 3.74 -5.32
C GLN A 41 -1.65 3.00 -4.03
N ILE A 42 -2.92 2.63 -3.88
CA ILE A 42 -3.40 1.84 -2.75
C ILE A 42 -3.75 0.44 -3.25
N ARG A 43 -3.18 -0.59 -2.62
CA ARG A 43 -3.35 -1.99 -3.04
C ARG A 43 -3.67 -2.90 -1.85
N VAL A 44 -4.44 -3.96 -2.09
CA VAL A 44 -4.57 -5.09 -1.16
C VAL A 44 -3.95 -6.32 -1.81
N ALA A 45 -2.84 -6.78 -1.24
CA ALA A 45 -2.07 -7.90 -1.79
C ALA A 45 -1.56 -8.83 -0.69
N ARG A 46 -1.23 -10.07 -1.06
CA ARG A 46 -0.51 -11.01 -0.19
C ARG A 46 0.98 -10.75 -0.23
N GLY A 47 1.62 -10.97 0.91
CA GLY A 47 3.07 -10.91 1.02
C GLY A 47 3.65 -9.57 1.49
N THR A 48 4.95 -9.40 1.28
CA THR A 48 5.72 -8.25 1.79
C THR A 48 6.36 -7.45 0.66
N ALA A 49 6.35 -6.13 0.80
CA ALA A 49 7.17 -5.25 -0.01
C ALA A 49 8.67 -5.55 0.20
N LEU A 50 9.48 -5.43 -0.85
CA LEU A 50 10.91 -5.72 -0.82
C LEU A 50 11.70 -4.52 -0.29
N PRO A 51 12.81 -4.72 0.43
CA PRO A 51 13.73 -3.64 0.76
C PRO A 51 14.11 -2.84 -0.49
N ASN A 52 14.04 -1.52 -0.41
CA ASN A 52 14.44 -0.60 -1.46
C ASN A 52 15.20 0.59 -0.87
N ASP A 53 16.06 1.19 -1.68
CA ASP A 53 16.92 2.29 -1.26
C ASP A 53 16.52 3.58 -1.99
N ARG A 54 15.62 4.37 -1.39
CA ARG A 54 15.45 5.78 -1.80
C ARG A 54 16.53 6.59 -1.09
N GLY A 55 17.73 6.62 -1.68
CA GLY A 55 18.82 7.51 -1.24
C GLY A 55 19.17 7.38 0.26
N GLY A 56 19.66 6.21 0.67
CA GLY A 56 19.83 5.80 2.05
C GLY A 56 20.42 6.85 2.99
N LYS A 57 19.60 7.28 3.97
CA LYS A 57 20.08 7.90 5.22
C LYS A 57 19.32 7.55 6.49
N THR A 58 18.10 6.99 6.47
CA THR A 58 17.33 6.87 7.74
C THR A 58 16.41 5.66 7.92
N GLY A 59 16.24 4.76 6.96
CA GLY A 59 15.45 3.55 7.18
C GLY A 59 15.25 2.76 5.88
N THR A 60 15.08 1.45 6.01
CA THR A 60 14.76 0.60 4.84
C THR A 60 13.35 0.91 4.37
N LEU A 61 13.23 1.78 3.36
CA LEU A 61 11.97 1.99 2.65
C LEU A 61 11.67 0.73 1.81
N LEU A 62 10.41 0.32 1.72
CA LEU A 62 10.05 -0.87 0.97
C LEU A 62 9.52 -0.48 -0.42
N ARG A 63 9.67 -1.34 -1.43
CA ARG A 63 9.08 -1.18 -2.77
C ARG A 63 8.21 -2.37 -3.12
N LEU A 64 7.17 -2.11 -3.89
CA LEU A 64 6.35 -3.19 -4.43
C LEU A 64 7.14 -4.03 -5.43
N PRO A 65 7.09 -5.37 -5.32
CA PRO A 65 7.61 -6.23 -6.38
C PRO A 65 6.82 -5.93 -7.66
N GLY A 66 7.52 -5.71 -8.77
CA GLY A 66 6.91 -5.24 -10.03
C GLY A 66 5.97 -6.24 -10.72
N SER A 67 5.71 -7.42 -10.14
CA SER A 67 4.82 -8.43 -10.69
C SER A 67 4.15 -9.26 -9.58
N TYR A 68 2.87 -9.01 -9.33
CA TYR A 68 2.01 -9.92 -8.57
C TYR A 68 1.49 -11.03 -9.48
N THR A 69 1.33 -12.26 -8.97
CA THR A 69 0.68 -13.32 -9.75
C THR A 69 -0.84 -13.21 -9.63
N VAL A 70 -1.58 -13.82 -10.56
CA VAL A 70 -3.05 -13.83 -10.52
C VAL A 70 -3.51 -14.51 -9.23
N GLY A 71 -4.23 -13.76 -8.39
CA GLY A 71 -4.68 -14.21 -7.06
C GLY A 71 -3.91 -13.60 -5.88
N ASP A 72 -2.77 -12.94 -6.12
CA ASP A 72 -2.00 -12.26 -5.06
C ASP A 72 -2.47 -10.83 -4.80
N GLN A 73 -3.25 -10.25 -5.72
CA GLN A 73 -3.84 -8.91 -5.61
C GLN A 73 -5.36 -9.00 -5.67
N ALA A 74 -6.03 -8.37 -4.71
CA ALA A 74 -7.49 -8.33 -4.62
C ALA A 74 -8.09 -6.94 -4.89
N TYR A 75 -7.28 -5.90 -4.76
CA TYR A 75 -7.72 -4.51 -4.87
C TYR A 75 -6.56 -3.61 -5.28
N GLU A 76 -6.82 -2.65 -6.16
CA GLU A 76 -5.90 -1.59 -6.56
C GLU A 76 -6.71 -0.35 -6.94
N ILE A 77 -6.27 0.81 -6.44
CA ILE A 77 -6.86 2.10 -6.76
C ILE A 77 -5.75 3.17 -6.77
N GLU A 78 -5.81 4.04 -7.77
CA GLU A 78 -5.07 5.30 -7.82
C GLU A 78 -5.91 6.37 -7.10
N ALA A 79 -5.31 7.08 -6.14
CA ALA A 79 -5.98 8.08 -5.32
C ALA A 79 -5.02 9.23 -5.00
N TYR A 80 -5.53 10.46 -4.86
CA TYR A 80 -4.68 11.60 -4.53
C TYR A 80 -4.48 11.74 -3.02
N LEU A 81 -3.27 12.13 -2.62
CA LEU A 81 -2.88 12.30 -1.22
C LEU A 81 -3.73 13.38 -0.53
N VAL A 82 -4.03 14.46 -1.24
CA VAL A 82 -4.98 15.50 -0.81
C VAL A 82 -5.93 15.77 -1.97
N ASP A 83 -7.20 15.47 -1.78
CA ASP A 83 -8.27 15.87 -2.70
C ASP A 83 -9.24 16.76 -1.91
N GLU A 84 -9.21 18.06 -2.18
CA GLU A 84 -10.01 19.07 -1.47
C GLU A 84 -11.50 19.02 -1.83
N ASP A 85 -11.86 18.34 -2.94
CA ASP A 85 -13.21 18.39 -3.49
C ASP A 85 -14.11 17.21 -3.04
N ASP A 86 -13.55 16.06 -2.65
CA ASP A 86 -14.30 14.94 -2.07
C ASP A 86 -13.45 14.04 -1.12
N PRO A 87 -13.61 14.16 0.21
CA PRO A 87 -12.84 13.39 1.19
C PRO A 87 -13.17 11.88 1.20
N SER A 88 -14.26 11.45 0.57
CA SER A 88 -14.65 10.04 0.49
C SER A 88 -13.88 9.26 -0.59
N ILE A 89 -13.25 9.97 -1.52
CA ILE A 89 -12.41 9.38 -2.58
C ILE A 89 -10.91 9.62 -2.36
N GLY A 90 -10.54 10.48 -1.41
CA GLY A 90 -9.15 10.76 -1.04
C GLY A 90 -8.39 9.52 -0.54
N ALA A 91 -7.05 9.56 -0.68
CA ALA A 91 -6.20 8.42 -0.37
C ALA A 91 -6.32 7.92 1.08
N GLU A 92 -6.61 8.78 2.06
CA GLU A 92 -6.84 8.37 3.46
C GLU A 92 -8.05 7.42 3.58
N ALA A 93 -9.20 7.82 3.02
CA ALA A 93 -10.43 7.03 3.09
C ALA A 93 -10.27 5.71 2.32
N ARG A 94 -9.62 5.74 1.15
CA ARG A 94 -9.31 4.55 0.36
C ARG A 94 -8.34 3.61 1.07
N TYR A 95 -7.38 4.15 1.81
CA TYR A 95 -6.44 3.35 2.59
C TYR A 95 -7.13 2.68 3.78
N ALA A 96 -8.01 3.41 4.49
CA ALA A 96 -8.85 2.82 5.54
C ALA A 96 -9.75 1.68 5.02
N GLN A 97 -10.35 1.85 3.83
CA GLN A 97 -11.10 0.81 3.15
C GLN A 97 -10.23 -0.43 2.85
N ALA A 98 -9.01 -0.21 2.33
CA ALA A 98 -8.07 -1.28 2.03
C ALA A 98 -7.64 -2.05 3.29
N LEU A 99 -7.42 -1.36 4.42
CA LEU A 99 -7.12 -1.98 5.72
C LEU A 99 -8.25 -2.92 6.16
N ALA A 100 -9.49 -2.42 6.15
CA ALA A 100 -10.66 -3.22 6.52
C ALA A 100 -10.84 -4.45 5.60
N MET A 101 -10.54 -4.29 4.31
CA MET A 101 -10.59 -5.40 3.34
C MET A 101 -9.53 -6.46 3.63
N ALA A 102 -8.28 -6.05 3.90
CA ALA A 102 -7.20 -6.97 4.25
C ALA A 102 -7.53 -7.77 5.52
N ASP A 103 -8.07 -7.12 6.55
CA ASP A 103 -8.52 -7.77 7.79
C ASP A 103 -9.64 -8.78 7.52
N GLY A 104 -10.63 -8.41 6.70
CA GLY A 104 -11.72 -9.30 6.30
C GLY A 104 -11.24 -10.54 5.56
N LEU A 105 -10.28 -10.38 4.64
CA LEU A 105 -9.68 -11.48 3.89
C LEU A 105 -8.86 -12.41 4.79
N ASN A 106 -8.08 -11.85 5.72
CA ASN A 106 -7.34 -12.63 6.72
C ASN A 106 -8.29 -13.40 7.66
N ALA A 107 -9.37 -12.77 8.12
CA ALA A 107 -10.38 -13.43 8.94
C ALA A 107 -11.12 -14.54 8.19
N ALA A 108 -11.36 -14.39 6.88
CA ALA A 108 -11.95 -15.44 6.06
C ALA A 108 -11.00 -16.63 5.89
N ALA A 109 -9.71 -16.37 5.65
CA ALA A 109 -8.69 -17.42 5.53
C ALA A 109 -8.47 -18.21 6.83
N ALA A 110 -8.67 -17.60 8.00
CA ALA A 110 -8.58 -18.31 9.28
C ALA A 110 -9.75 -19.26 9.56
N ARG A 111 -10.85 -19.17 8.80
CA ARG A 111 -12.06 -20.01 8.95
C ARG A 111 -12.12 -21.19 7.98
N SER A 112 -11.23 -21.22 6.99
CA SER A 112 -11.12 -22.30 5.98
C SER A 112 -10.09 -23.33 6.39
#